data_AF-A0A954XFF4-F1
#
_entry.id   AF-A0A954XFF4-F1
#
_cell.length_a   1.000
_cell.length_b   1.000
_cell.length_c   1.000
_cell.angle_alpha   90.00
_cell.angle_beta   90.00
_cell.angle_gamma   90.00
#
_symmetry.space_group_name_H-M   'P 1'
#
loop_
_entity.id
_entity.type
_entity.pdbx_description
1 polymer ?
#
loop_
_entity_poly.entity_id
_entity_poly.type
_entity_poly.pdbx_seq_one_letter_code
_entity_poly.pdbx_strand_id
1 'polypeptide(L)'
;MNLLGMFAKYWQPGTVKTRLARTTGDAAAAEVHRAMLSHLLDSLRSSGDDRWLVVAPPDSTEAFAEATQGNWQVRAQSAGDLGQRMQAFFDQAFAAGATRVVVIGADCPLVTPATIDQAFAALDKSDVVLGPSEDGGYYLVGASHCTPN
;
A
#
# COMPACT_ATOMS: atom_id res chain seq x y z
N MET A 1 -2.53 9.26 -15.61
CA MET A 1 -2.82 9.47 -14.18
C MET A 1 -2.04 8.45 -13.37
N ASN A 2 -1.37 8.89 -12.32
CA ASN A 2 -0.57 8.10 -11.39
C ASN A 2 -1.40 7.73 -10.17
N LEU A 3 -1.59 6.43 -9.96
CA LEU A 3 -2.30 5.93 -8.79
C LEU A 3 -1.33 5.26 -7.84
N LEU A 4 -1.32 5.72 -6.58
CA LEU A 4 -0.60 5.10 -5.49
C LEU A 4 -1.55 4.23 -4.65
N GLY A 5 -1.24 2.95 -4.56
CA GLY A 5 -1.91 1.96 -3.73
C GLY A 5 -1.12 1.64 -2.48
N MET A 6 -1.80 1.47 -1.36
CA MET A 6 -1.21 0.92 -0.14
C MET A 6 -2.06 -0.22 0.39
N PHE A 7 -1.44 -1.35 0.71
CA PHE A 7 -2.08 -2.48 1.34
C PHE A 7 -1.80 -2.46 2.85
N ALA A 8 -2.86 -2.44 3.65
CA ALA A 8 -2.75 -2.36 5.11
C ALA A 8 -3.63 -3.39 5.80
N LYS A 9 -3.10 -3.97 6.88
CA LYS A 9 -3.86 -4.79 7.82
C LYS A 9 -4.22 -3.96 9.04
N TYR A 10 -5.46 -4.12 9.53
CA TYR A 10 -5.95 -3.45 10.73
C TYR A 10 -5.08 -3.81 11.95
N TRP A 11 -4.83 -2.82 12.80
CA TRP A 11 -3.92 -2.90 13.96
C TRP A 11 -4.54 -3.63 15.16
N GLN A 12 -5.24 -4.75 14.94
CA GLN A 12 -5.80 -5.55 16.03
C GLN A 12 -4.66 -6.24 16.82
N PRO A 13 -4.54 -6.03 18.15
CA PRO A 13 -3.58 -6.75 18.98
C PRO A 13 -3.62 -8.26 18.77
N GLY A 14 -2.45 -8.89 18.68
CA GLY A 14 -2.30 -10.33 18.43
C GLY A 14 -2.40 -10.75 16.95
N THR A 15 -2.77 -9.83 16.04
CA THR A 15 -2.93 -10.15 14.61
C THR A 15 -1.88 -9.52 13.70
N VAL A 16 -1.16 -8.50 14.19
CA VAL A 16 -0.11 -7.77 13.47
C VAL A 16 1.20 -7.84 14.24
N LYS A 17 2.32 -7.79 13.50
CA LYS A 17 3.69 -7.79 14.06
C LYS A 17 3.89 -8.87 15.14
N THR A 18 3.35 -10.08 14.93
CA THR A 18 3.36 -11.17 15.94
C THR A 18 4.77 -11.58 16.38
N ARG A 19 5.77 -11.47 15.49
CA ARG A 19 7.18 -11.68 15.83
C ARG A 19 7.69 -10.66 16.85
N LEU A 20 7.30 -9.39 16.72
CA LEU A 20 7.61 -8.32 17.68
C LEU A 20 6.82 -8.50 18.99
N ALA A 21 5.54 -8.87 18.87
CA ALA A 21 4.65 -9.09 20.01
C ALA A 21 5.19 -10.15 20.99
N ARG A 22 5.91 -11.17 20.51
CA ARG A 22 6.58 -12.17 21.36
C ARG A 22 7.54 -11.58 22.39
N THR A 23 8.09 -10.39 22.12
CA THR A 23 9.03 -9.70 23.02
C THR A 23 8.45 -8.46 23.68
N THR A 24 7.51 -7.76 23.02
CA THR A 24 6.98 -6.46 23.50
C THR A 24 5.53 -6.51 23.98
N GLY A 25 4.83 -7.62 23.76
CA GLY A 25 3.39 -7.76 23.98
C GLY A 25 2.55 -7.29 22.78
N ASP A 26 1.34 -7.87 22.68
CA ASP A 26 0.42 -7.67 21.55
C ASP A 26 -0.04 -6.22 21.39
N ALA A 27 -0.33 -5.54 22.50
CA ALA A 27 -0.77 -4.14 22.48
C ALA A 27 0.33 -3.21 21.96
N ALA A 28 1.56 -3.34 22.46
CA ALA A 28 2.69 -2.52 21.99
C ALA A 28 3.02 -2.79 20.52
N ALA A 29 2.95 -4.04 20.08
CA ALA A 29 3.18 -4.41 18.68
C ALA A 29 2.11 -3.81 17.75
N ALA A 30 0.85 -3.79 18.17
CA ALA A 30 -0.24 -3.13 17.44
C ALA A 30 -0.05 -1.61 17.36
N GLU A 31 0.35 -0.96 18.45
CA GLU A 31 0.64 0.49 18.46
C GLU A 31 1.80 0.85 17.53
N VAL A 32 2.86 0.05 17.51
CA VAL A 32 3.96 0.22 16.55
C VAL A 32 3.46 0.11 15.11
N HIS A 33 2.62 -0.88 14.81
CA HIS A 33 2.02 -1.05 13.48
C HIS A 33 1.16 0.15 13.08
N ARG A 34 0.32 0.64 14.01
CA ARG A 34 -0.50 1.84 13.82
C ARG A 34 0.38 3.08 13.57
N ALA A 35 1.46 3.26 14.33
CA ALA A 35 2.39 4.38 14.14
C ALA A 35 3.11 4.34 12.79
N MET A 36 3.54 3.16 12.33
CA MET A 36 4.14 2.96 11.00
C MET A 36 3.16 3.35 9.88
N LEU A 37 1.91 2.89 10.00
CA LEU A 37 0.86 3.22 9.06
C LEU A 37 0.59 4.73 9.04
N SER A 38 0.37 5.36 10.20
CA SER A 38 0.12 6.80 10.29
C SER A 38 1.27 7.62 9.69
N HIS A 39 2.52 7.20 9.92
CA HIS A 39 3.69 7.83 9.32
C HIS A 39 3.65 7.76 7.79
N LEU A 40 3.35 6.60 7.22
CA LEU A 40 3.26 6.44 5.76
C LEU A 40 2.10 7.21 5.14
N LEU A 41 0.93 7.22 5.79
CA LEU A 41 -0.23 7.94 5.30
C LEU A 41 0.03 9.44 5.23
N ASP A 42 0.73 10.00 6.23
CA ASP A 42 1.10 11.41 6.26
C ASP A 42 2.25 11.73 5.30
N SER A 43 3.31 10.92 5.29
CA SER A 43 4.48 11.17 4.45
C SER A 43 4.15 11.11 2.96
N LEU A 44 3.21 10.26 2.56
CA LEU A 44 2.80 10.04 1.16
C LEU A 44 1.50 10.77 0.77
N ARG A 45 0.99 11.68 1.61
CA ARG A 45 -0.29 12.39 1.37
C ARG A 45 -0.33 13.20 0.07
N SER A 46 0.83 13.54 -0.49
CA SER A 46 0.98 14.30 -1.73
C SER A 46 1.63 13.48 -2.86
N SER A 47 1.80 12.17 -2.67
CA SER A 47 2.35 11.28 -3.69
C SER A 47 1.23 10.73 -4.59
N GLY A 48 1.52 10.66 -5.89
CA GLY A 48 0.52 10.25 -6.91
C GLY A 48 -0.57 11.28 -7.14
N ASP A 49 -1.26 11.16 -8.28
CA ASP A 49 -2.45 11.96 -8.58
C ASP A 49 -3.63 11.46 -7.73
N ASP A 50 -3.76 10.13 -7.62
CA ASP A 50 -4.77 9.43 -6.83
C ASP A 50 -4.14 8.46 -5.82
N ARG A 51 -4.84 8.22 -4.71
CA ARG A 51 -4.37 7.41 -3.57
C ARG A 51 -5.44 6.46 -3.07
N TRP A 52 -5.18 5.16 -3.13
CA TRP A 52 -6.08 4.11 -2.64
C TRP A 52 -5.45 3.32 -1.49
N LEU A 53 -6.19 3.21 -0.39
CA LEU A 53 -5.80 2.41 0.77
C LEU A 53 -6.66 1.14 0.81
N VAL A 54 -6.06 -0.01 0.52
CA VAL A 54 -6.70 -1.31 0.51
C VAL A 54 -6.52 -1.99 1.86
N VAL A 55 -7.62 -2.25 2.57
CA VAL A 55 -7.60 -2.64 3.98
C VAL A 55 -8.16 -4.03 4.22
N ALA A 56 -7.57 -4.73 5.19
CA ALA A 56 -8.05 -6.01 5.68
C ALA A 56 -8.11 -6.01 7.23
N PRO A 57 -9.16 -6.54 7.85
CA PRO A 57 -10.35 -7.14 7.24
C PRO A 57 -11.31 -6.11 6.60
N PRO A 58 -12.24 -6.52 5.71
CA PRO A 58 -13.15 -5.61 4.99
C PRO A 58 -14.00 -4.67 5.85
N ASP A 59 -14.33 -5.09 7.07
CA ASP A 59 -15.10 -4.33 8.07
C ASP A 59 -14.27 -3.25 8.80
N SER A 60 -12.96 -3.17 8.54
CA SER A 60 -12.09 -2.14 9.13
C SER A 60 -12.06 -0.81 8.36
N THR A 61 -12.78 -0.70 7.24
CA THR A 61 -12.74 0.47 6.34
C THR A 61 -13.05 1.80 7.02
N GLU A 62 -14.00 1.83 7.95
CA GLU A 62 -14.37 3.04 8.69
C GLU A 62 -13.23 3.56 9.56
N ALA A 63 -12.60 2.68 10.35
CA ALA A 63 -11.46 3.05 11.20
C ALA A 63 -10.26 3.57 10.38
N PHE A 64 -10.06 3.04 9.17
CA PHE A 64 -9.04 3.54 8.25
C PHE A 64 -9.44 4.87 7.60
N ALA A 65 -10.72 5.10 7.29
CA ALA A 65 -11.19 6.36 6.72
C ALA A 65 -10.96 7.53 7.68
N GLU A 66 -11.16 7.31 8.98
CA GLU A 66 -10.80 8.29 10.01
C GLU A 66 -9.28 8.55 10.03
N ALA A 67 -8.47 7.49 9.93
CA ALA A 67 -7.01 7.59 9.98
C ALA A 67 -6.39 8.31 8.78
N THR A 68 -7.04 8.28 7.61
CA THR A 68 -6.50 8.90 6.38
C THR A 68 -6.85 10.38 6.25
N GLN A 69 -7.80 10.88 7.07
CA GLN A 69 -8.28 12.26 7.04
C GLN A 69 -8.73 12.72 5.64
N GLY A 70 -9.27 11.79 4.83
CA GLY A 70 -9.75 12.06 3.47
C GLY A 70 -8.67 12.13 2.39
N ASN A 71 -7.38 11.96 2.72
CA ASN A 71 -6.30 12.00 1.72
C ASN A 71 -6.19 10.72 0.88
N TRP A 72 -6.83 9.64 1.33
CA TRP A 72 -6.82 8.33 0.70
C TRP A 72 -8.25 7.79 0.55
N GLN A 73 -8.54 7.22 -0.61
CA GLN A 73 -9.77 6.47 -0.83
C GLN A 73 -9.62 5.08 -0.21
N VAL A 74 -10.35 4.82 0.88
CA VAL A 74 -10.30 3.53 1.58
C VAL A 74 -11.17 2.51 0.86
N ARG A 75 -10.61 1.32 0.64
CA ARG A 75 -11.25 0.20 -0.08
C ARG A 75 -11.04 -1.10 0.69
N ALA A 76 -12.04 -1.96 0.71
CA ALA A 76 -11.87 -3.30 1.26
C ALA A 76 -11.00 -4.15 0.34
N GLN A 77 -10.12 -4.97 0.94
CA GLN A 77 -9.32 -5.93 0.21
C GLN A 77 -10.17 -7.06 -0.37
N SER A 78 -9.91 -7.42 -1.63
CA SER A 78 -10.56 -8.55 -2.29
C SER A 78 -10.22 -9.89 -1.63
N ALA A 79 -11.06 -10.89 -1.83
CA ALA A 79 -10.76 -12.26 -1.42
C ALA A 79 -9.64 -12.88 -2.28
N GLY A 80 -9.11 -14.01 -1.84
CA GLY A 80 -8.04 -14.74 -2.54
C GLY A 80 -6.68 -14.61 -1.88
N ASP A 81 -5.64 -15.13 -2.54
CA ASP A 81 -4.24 -14.96 -2.14
C ASP A 81 -3.70 -13.55 -2.48
N LEU A 82 -2.44 -13.28 -2.12
CA LEU A 82 -1.82 -11.98 -2.37
C LEU A 82 -1.79 -11.62 -3.86
N GLY A 83 -1.49 -12.59 -4.73
CA GLY A 83 -1.42 -12.36 -6.17
C GLY A 83 -2.79 -12.00 -6.76
N GLN A 84 -3.84 -12.73 -6.36
CA GLN A 84 -5.21 -12.45 -6.76
C GLN A 84 -5.68 -11.06 -6.28
N ARG A 85 -5.33 -10.70 -5.04
CA ARG A 85 -5.63 -9.38 -4.48
C ARG A 85 -4.93 -8.25 -5.23
N MET A 86 -3.66 -8.45 -5.57
CA MET A 86 -2.89 -7.48 -6.36
C MET A 86 -3.44 -7.35 -7.77
N GLN A 87 -3.75 -8.45 -8.44
CA GLN A 87 -4.36 -8.44 -9.78
C GLN A 87 -5.68 -7.65 -9.77
N ALA A 88 -6.57 -7.97 -8.82
CA ALA A 88 -7.85 -7.26 -8.68
C ALA A 88 -7.66 -5.75 -8.44
N PHE A 89 -6.62 -5.36 -7.69
CA PHE A 89 -6.29 -3.95 -7.49
C PHE A 89 -5.84 -3.27 -8.78
N PHE A 90 -4.91 -3.88 -9.51
CA PHE A 90 -4.43 -3.33 -10.79
C PHE A 90 -5.57 -3.20 -11.79
N ASP A 91 -6.40 -4.23 -11.95
CA ASP A 91 -7.55 -4.21 -12.86
C ASP A 91 -8.51 -3.06 -12.53
N GLN A 92 -8.82 -2.87 -11.25
CA GLN A 92 -9.67 -1.76 -10.79
C GLN A 92 -9.01 -0.40 -11.03
N ALA A 93 -7.71 -0.26 -10.76
CA ALA A 93 -6.98 0.98 -10.94
C ALA A 93 -6.93 1.39 -12.41
N PHE A 94 -6.64 0.45 -13.32
CA PHE A 94 -6.63 0.69 -14.75
C PHE A 94 -8.04 0.96 -15.30
N ALA A 95 -9.07 0.24 -14.84
CA ALA A 95 -10.46 0.54 -15.18
C ALA A 95 -10.92 1.93 -14.70
N ALA A 96 -10.33 2.45 -13.63
CA ALA A 96 -10.55 3.81 -13.13
C ALA A 96 -9.74 4.88 -13.90
N GLY A 97 -8.99 4.51 -14.94
CA GLY A 97 -8.25 5.44 -15.80
C GLY A 97 -6.81 5.72 -15.35
N ALA A 98 -6.28 4.97 -14.37
CA ALA A 98 -4.86 5.03 -14.07
C ALA A 98 -4.05 4.54 -15.29
N THR A 99 -2.92 5.18 -15.57
CA THR A 99 -1.99 4.75 -16.62
C THR A 99 -0.72 4.14 -16.04
N ARG A 100 -0.37 4.57 -14.81
CA ARG A 100 0.74 4.05 -14.02
C ARG A 100 0.23 3.81 -12.62
N VAL A 101 0.44 2.62 -12.09
CA VAL A 101 -0.03 2.20 -10.78
C VAL A 101 1.16 1.70 -9.99
N VAL A 102 1.35 2.21 -8.78
CA VAL A 102 2.39 1.77 -7.83
C VAL A 102 1.71 1.31 -6.55
N VAL A 103 2.08 0.14 -6.05
CA VAL A 103 1.53 -0.48 -4.84
C VAL A 103 2.63 -0.72 -3.83
N ILE A 104 2.39 -0.35 -2.58
CA ILE A 104 3.29 -0.62 -1.46
C ILE A 104 2.56 -1.33 -0.31
N GLY A 105 3.33 -2.00 0.56
CA GLY A 105 2.83 -2.49 1.85
C GLY A 105 2.98 -1.45 2.96
N ALA A 106 2.05 -1.44 3.92
CA ALA A 106 2.12 -0.58 5.11
C ALA A 106 3.26 -0.95 6.10
N ASP A 107 3.98 -2.04 5.85
CA ASP A 107 5.01 -2.57 6.73
C ASP A 107 6.42 -1.98 6.51
N CYS A 108 6.59 -1.12 5.51
CA CYS A 108 7.87 -0.51 5.14
C CYS A 108 7.83 1.01 5.36
N PRO A 109 7.94 1.50 6.61
CA PRO A 109 7.85 2.93 6.92
C PRO A 109 8.97 3.80 6.33
N LEU A 110 10.01 3.18 5.77
CA LEU A 110 11.13 3.87 5.12
C LEU A 110 10.81 4.32 3.68
N VAL A 111 9.66 3.93 3.13
CA VAL A 111 9.22 4.41 1.81
C VAL A 111 8.96 5.91 1.89
N THR A 112 9.64 6.66 1.03
CA THR A 112 9.55 8.12 0.96
C THR A 112 8.80 8.57 -0.30
N PRO A 113 8.32 9.83 -0.36
CA PRO A 113 7.79 10.41 -1.59
C PRO A 113 8.75 10.26 -2.78
N ALA A 114 10.04 10.49 -2.56
CA ALA A 114 11.06 10.32 -3.59
C ALA A 114 11.14 8.87 -4.11
N THR A 115 10.90 7.87 -3.25
CA THR A 115 10.84 6.46 -3.67
C THR A 115 9.66 6.22 -4.61
N ILE A 116 8.51 6.83 -4.32
CA ILE A 116 7.31 6.73 -5.15
C ILE A 116 7.49 7.46 -6.48
N ASP A 117 8.06 8.67 -6.47
CA ASP A 117 8.33 9.43 -7.68
C ASP A 117 9.31 8.71 -8.61
N GLN A 118 10.36 8.10 -8.03
CA GLN A 118 11.29 7.26 -8.78
C GLN A 118 10.61 6.03 -9.39
N ALA A 119 9.70 5.38 -8.66
CA ALA A 119 8.94 4.25 -9.18
C ALA A 119 8.04 4.67 -10.36
N PHE A 120 7.33 5.78 -10.26
CA PHE A 120 6.54 6.30 -11.38
C PHE A 120 7.40 6.69 -12.58
N ALA A 121 8.56 7.33 -12.36
CA ALA A 121 9.48 7.67 -13.44
C ALA A 121 10.09 6.43 -14.12
N ALA A 122 10.34 5.35 -13.37
CA ALA A 122 10.83 4.10 -13.93
C ALA A 122 9.79 3.39 -14.82
N LEU A 123 8.50 3.56 -14.51
CA LEU A 123 7.38 3.09 -15.32
C LEU A 123 7.21 3.83 -16.66
N ASP A 124 7.92 4.95 -16.87
CA ASP A 124 7.97 5.60 -18.19
C ASP A 124 8.83 4.83 -19.19
N LYS A 125 9.69 3.92 -18.69
CA LYS A 125 10.66 3.16 -19.49
C LYS A 125 10.46 1.66 -19.41
N SER A 126 9.54 1.19 -18.56
CA SER A 126 9.34 -0.22 -18.23
C SER A 126 7.86 -0.50 -17.97
N ASP A 127 7.42 -1.70 -18.29
CA ASP A 127 6.04 -2.14 -18.01
C ASP A 127 5.84 -2.46 -16.52
N VAL A 128 6.91 -2.88 -15.83
CA VAL A 128 6.88 -3.32 -14.44
C VAL A 128 8.09 -2.78 -13.68
N VAL A 129 7.87 -2.38 -12.43
CA VAL A 129 8.92 -1.96 -11.48
C VAL A 129 8.75 -2.73 -10.18
N LEU A 130 9.85 -3.21 -9.59
CA LEU A 130 9.87 -3.91 -8.32
C LEU A 130 10.85 -3.22 -7.35
N GLY A 131 10.41 -2.98 -6.12
CA GLY A 131 11.26 -2.56 -5.01
C GLY A 131 11.60 -3.77 -4.15
N PRO A 132 12.82 -4.33 -4.25
CA PRO A 132 13.20 -5.53 -3.51
C PRO A 132 13.29 -5.26 -2.00
N SER A 133 12.87 -6.22 -1.19
CA SER A 133 13.03 -6.18 0.26
C SER A 133 14.18 -7.08 0.72
N GLU A 134 14.79 -6.78 1.87
CA GLU A 134 15.95 -7.52 2.40
C GLU A 134 15.62 -8.99 2.74
N ASP A 135 14.35 -9.27 2.99
CA ASP A 135 13.77 -10.57 3.32
C ASP A 135 13.36 -11.40 2.09
N GLY A 136 13.77 -10.98 0.88
CA GLY A 136 13.60 -11.74 -0.36
C GLY A 136 12.22 -11.60 -1.02
N GLY A 137 11.41 -10.65 -0.54
CA GLY A 137 10.17 -10.22 -1.16
C GLY A 137 10.34 -8.89 -1.90
N TYR A 138 9.22 -8.18 -2.02
CA TYR A 138 9.19 -6.82 -2.56
C TYR A 138 8.31 -5.94 -1.68
N TYR A 139 8.78 -4.73 -1.40
CA TYR A 139 7.99 -3.73 -0.67
C TYR A 139 7.16 -2.84 -1.61
N LEU A 140 7.50 -2.83 -2.90
CA LEU A 140 6.88 -2.03 -3.94
C LEU A 140 6.71 -2.83 -5.22
N VAL A 141 5.54 -2.72 -5.85
CA VAL A 141 5.28 -3.21 -7.22
C VAL A 141 4.59 -2.12 -8.01
N GLY A 142 5.13 -1.80 -9.17
CA GLY A 142 4.54 -0.88 -10.12
C GLY A 142 4.23 -1.58 -11.44
N ALA A 143 3.14 -1.18 -12.07
CA ALA A 143 2.80 -1.58 -13.42
C ALA A 143 2.31 -0.38 -14.22
N SER A 144 2.67 -0.31 -15.50
CA SER A 144 2.15 0.66 -16.44
C SER A 144 1.22 -0.04 -17.43
N HIS A 145 0.10 0.62 -17.73
CA HIS A 145 -0.73 0.28 -18.87
C HIS A 145 -0.39 1.28 -19.98
N CYS A 146 0.84 1.21 -20.47
CA CYS A 146 1.21 1.86 -21.72
C CYS A 146 0.84 0.88 -22.83
N THR A 147 -0.31 1.04 -23.47
CA THR A 147 -0.48 0.44 -24.80
C THR A 147 0.61 1.03 -25.70
N PRO A 148 1.47 0.21 -26.35
CA PRO A 148 2.36 0.73 -27.37
C PRO A 148 1.49 1.41 -28.44
N ASN A 149 1.84 2.64 -28.81
CA ASN A 149 1.26 3.32 -29.98
C ASN A 149 1.56 2.55 -31.27
#